data_AF-A0A3S0I2M4-F1
#
_entry.id   AF-A0A3S0I2M4-F1
#
_cell.length_a   1.000
_cell.length_b   1.000
_cell.length_c   1.000
_cell.angle_alpha   90.00
_cell.angle_beta   90.00
_cell.angle_gamma   90.00
#
_symmetry.space_group_name_H-M   'P 1'
#
loop_
_entity.id
_entity.type
_entity.pdbx_description
1 polymer ?
#
loop_
_entity_poly.entity_id
_entity_poly.type
_entity_poly.pdbx_seq_one_letter_code
_entity_poly.pdbx_strand_id
1 'polypeptide(L)'
;MVVFFSKTLNDFAPSRSIASGAARHLGGLALALVLACGVVGGARAHGTHDDDHHQDGPLAAQVAQSAGAVTSTLLLETSTHGDGVPIVYPKGTPLITARITQIPPGAVIPKHRHPIPLFVYMLEGELTLHVDNGTIRVAKEGEAFMEASNWHYGQNAGTKTVRLLAVYPGEVGAPLSVRAPDPASATAPGPAAAMEPAKPAQ
;
A
#
# COMPACT_ATOMS: atom_id res chain seq x y z
N MET A 1 26.50 2.33 20.98
CA MET A 1 26.14 3.74 21.24
C MET A 1 25.25 4.20 20.10
N VAL A 2 23.92 4.13 20.27
CA VAL A 2 22.95 4.64 19.30
C VAL A 2 21.90 5.42 20.09
N VAL A 3 21.72 6.66 19.70
CA VAL A 3 20.99 7.72 20.39
C VAL A 3 19.50 7.62 20.07
N PHE A 4 18.63 7.58 21.08
CA PHE A 4 17.19 7.69 20.92
C PHE A 4 16.79 9.17 20.77
N PHE A 5 16.09 9.51 19.71
CA PHE A 5 15.30 10.75 19.65
C PHE A 5 13.84 10.41 19.96
N SER A 6 13.42 10.80 21.16
CA SER A 6 12.01 10.85 21.57
C SER A 6 11.38 12.12 21.00
N LYS A 7 10.31 11.96 20.21
CA LYS A 7 9.26 12.97 20.06
C LYS A 7 7.92 12.27 20.07
N THR A 8 7.22 12.48 21.18
CA THR A 8 5.79 12.25 21.39
C THR A 8 4.96 12.99 20.34
N LEU A 9 3.85 12.39 19.89
CA LEU A 9 2.60 13.08 19.57
C LEU A 9 1.44 12.08 19.44
N ASN A 10 0.43 12.33 20.29
CA ASN A 10 -1.01 12.10 20.18
C ASN A 10 -1.64 10.69 20.15
N ASP A 11 -2.46 10.51 21.18
CA ASP A 11 -3.45 9.47 21.41
C ASP A 11 -4.43 9.30 20.24
N PHE A 12 -4.61 8.06 19.80
CA PHE A 12 -5.70 7.66 18.92
C PHE A 12 -6.58 6.65 19.68
N ALA A 13 -7.69 7.14 20.22
CA ALA A 13 -8.74 6.30 20.79
C ALA A 13 -9.67 5.80 19.67
N PRO A 14 -9.98 4.49 19.57
CA PRO A 14 -10.99 4.01 18.63
C PRO A 14 -12.40 4.24 19.18
N SER A 15 -13.21 5.01 18.45
CA SER A 15 -14.65 5.14 18.71
C SER A 15 -15.38 3.84 18.32
N ARG A 16 -16.07 3.24 19.29
CA ARG A 16 -16.99 2.11 19.10
C ARG A 16 -18.20 2.57 18.30
N SER A 17 -18.58 1.81 17.26
CA SER A 17 -19.91 1.88 16.66
C SER A 17 -20.64 0.56 16.90
N ILE A 18 -21.90 0.68 17.30
CA ILE A 18 -22.83 -0.39 17.64
C ILE A 18 -23.76 -0.56 16.44
N ALA A 19 -23.86 -1.75 15.87
CA ALA A 19 -25.07 -2.23 15.20
C ALA A 19 -25.10 -3.76 15.12
N SER A 20 -26.27 -4.28 15.47
CA SER A 20 -26.65 -5.67 15.68
C SER A 20 -26.90 -6.42 14.36
N GLY A 21 -26.52 -7.69 14.32
CA GLY A 21 -26.86 -8.62 13.23
C GLY A 21 -26.48 -10.05 13.62
N ALA A 22 -27.47 -10.82 14.06
CA ALA A 22 -27.30 -12.17 14.60
C ALA A 22 -26.83 -13.18 13.55
N ALA A 23 -25.79 -13.95 13.87
CA ALA A 23 -25.51 -15.24 13.25
C ALA A 23 -24.87 -16.16 14.30
N ARG A 24 -25.61 -17.20 14.68
CA ARG A 24 -25.15 -18.30 15.53
C ARG A 24 -24.33 -19.25 14.67
N HIS A 25 -23.07 -19.50 15.02
CA HIS A 25 -22.42 -20.75 14.65
C HIS A 25 -21.57 -21.31 15.81
N LEU A 26 -21.81 -22.59 16.02
CA LEU A 26 -21.22 -23.50 16.97
C LEU A 26 -19.75 -23.81 16.63
N GLY A 27 -18.97 -24.09 17.68
CA GLY A 27 -17.91 -25.10 17.63
C GLY A 27 -16.49 -24.58 17.42
N GLY A 28 -15.64 -24.83 18.41
CA GLY A 28 -14.19 -24.66 18.26
C GLY A 28 -13.47 -24.45 19.59
N LEU A 29 -13.47 -25.46 20.47
CA LEU A 29 -12.52 -25.52 21.59
C LEU A 29 -11.11 -25.62 21.00
N ALA A 30 -10.34 -24.54 21.03
CA ALA A 30 -8.90 -24.59 20.77
C ALA A 30 -8.18 -24.88 22.09
N LEU A 31 -7.83 -26.15 22.29
CA LEU A 31 -7.00 -26.64 23.38
C LEU A 31 -5.56 -26.16 23.18
N ALA A 32 -5.14 -25.11 23.88
CA ALA A 32 -3.75 -24.67 23.91
C ALA A 32 -2.94 -25.57 24.85
N LEU A 33 -2.21 -26.54 24.28
CA LEU A 33 -1.28 -27.40 24.99
C LEU A 33 0.02 -26.65 25.25
N VAL A 34 0.22 -26.17 26.48
CA VAL A 34 1.49 -25.60 26.94
C VAL A 34 2.38 -26.75 27.44
N LEU A 35 3.34 -27.19 26.62
CA LEU A 35 4.44 -28.04 27.10
C LEU A 35 5.45 -27.17 27.86
N ALA A 36 5.35 -27.13 29.18
CA ALA A 36 6.43 -26.68 30.04
C ALA A 36 7.41 -27.85 30.25
N CYS A 37 8.58 -27.79 29.61
CA CYS A 37 9.67 -28.72 29.84
C CYS A 37 10.35 -28.36 31.17
N GLY A 38 9.87 -28.94 32.27
CA GLY A 38 10.52 -28.88 33.57
C GLY A 38 11.59 -29.96 33.67
N VAL A 39 12.86 -29.58 33.59
CA VAL A 39 13.97 -30.47 33.99
C VAL A 39 14.12 -30.34 35.51
N VAL A 40 13.64 -31.35 36.22
CA VAL A 40 13.89 -31.56 37.66
C VAL A 40 15.22 -32.28 37.81
N GLY A 41 16.21 -31.60 38.38
CA GLY A 41 17.47 -32.21 38.82
C GLY A 41 17.73 -31.83 40.27
N GLY A 42 17.83 -32.82 41.16
CA GLY A 42 18.24 -32.60 42.54
C GLY A 42 17.82 -33.76 43.46
N ALA A 43 18.73 -34.70 43.69
CA ALA A 43 18.54 -35.83 44.59
C ALA A 43 18.90 -35.46 46.05
N ARG A 44 18.02 -35.90 46.96
CA ARG A 44 18.20 -36.38 48.36
C ARG A 44 19.28 -35.75 49.27
N ALA A 45 18.84 -35.27 50.44
CA ALA A 45 19.32 -35.78 51.74
C ALA A 45 18.33 -35.47 52.89
N HIS A 46 18.28 -36.40 53.83
CA HIS A 46 17.54 -36.42 55.10
C HIS A 46 18.21 -35.51 56.15
N GLY A 47 17.41 -34.89 57.02
CA GLY A 47 17.82 -34.65 58.41
C GLY A 47 17.63 -33.24 59.00
N THR A 48 16.53 -33.09 59.76
CA THR A 48 16.40 -32.42 61.07
C THR A 48 16.69 -30.92 61.28
N HIS A 49 15.64 -30.26 61.78
CA HIS A 49 15.58 -29.30 62.92
C HIS A 49 15.97 -27.81 62.73
N ASP A 50 14.92 -26.98 62.86
CA ASP A 50 14.72 -25.72 63.59
C ASP A 50 15.64 -24.48 63.41
N ASP A 51 14.93 -23.36 63.32
CA ASP A 51 15.20 -21.95 63.68
C ASP A 51 15.93 -20.96 62.74
N ASP A 52 15.20 -19.85 62.52
CA ASP A 52 15.50 -18.46 62.12
C ASP A 52 16.94 -18.06 61.73
N HIS A 53 17.08 -17.44 60.54
CA HIS A 53 17.43 -16.01 60.38
C HIS A 53 17.70 -15.60 58.91
N HIS A 54 17.11 -14.46 58.54
CA HIS A 54 17.50 -13.48 57.50
C HIS A 54 18.43 -13.89 56.34
N GLN A 55 17.89 -13.77 55.12
CA GLN A 55 18.63 -13.25 53.97
C GLN A 55 17.69 -12.40 53.08
N ASP A 56 17.73 -11.08 53.24
CA ASP A 56 17.23 -10.13 52.26
C ASP A 56 18.19 -10.14 51.04
N GLY A 57 17.84 -10.87 50.00
CA GLY A 57 18.52 -10.84 48.69
C GLY A 57 17.80 -9.88 47.74
N PRO A 58 18.50 -9.01 46.99
CA PRO A 58 17.85 -7.95 46.24
C PRO A 58 16.98 -8.52 45.12
N LEU A 59 15.76 -7.98 45.05
CA LEU A 59 14.85 -8.08 43.92
C LEU A 59 15.59 -7.65 42.64
N ALA A 60 16.16 -8.60 41.92
CA ALA A 60 16.42 -8.42 40.51
C ALA A 60 15.06 -8.46 39.80
N ALA A 61 14.35 -7.33 39.85
CA ALA A 61 13.24 -7.08 38.96
C ALA A 61 13.80 -7.16 37.54
N GLN A 62 13.66 -8.33 36.91
CA GLN A 62 13.78 -8.43 35.48
C GLN A 62 12.69 -7.53 34.89
N VAL A 63 13.10 -6.34 34.48
CA VAL A 63 12.32 -5.49 33.59
C VAL A 63 12.23 -6.26 32.28
N ALA A 64 11.23 -7.13 32.18
CA ALA A 64 10.83 -7.74 30.94
C ALA A 64 10.37 -6.60 30.03
N GLN A 65 11.24 -6.17 29.11
CA GLN A 65 10.82 -5.36 27.99
C GLN A 65 9.89 -6.22 27.14
N SER A 66 8.59 -5.97 27.23
CA SER A 66 7.68 -6.44 26.19
C SER A 66 7.99 -5.62 24.92
N ALA A 67 8.84 -6.17 24.07
CA ALA A 67 8.92 -5.68 22.70
C ALA A 67 7.54 -5.94 22.08
N GLY A 68 6.83 -4.87 21.71
CA GLY A 68 5.54 -4.97 21.04
C GLY A 68 5.64 -5.89 19.82
N ALA A 69 4.60 -6.71 19.60
CA ALA A 69 4.59 -7.64 18.48
C ALA A 69 4.59 -6.90 17.14
N VAL A 70 5.41 -7.36 16.20
CA VAL A 70 5.37 -6.89 14.81
C VAL A 70 4.05 -7.33 14.17
N THR A 71 3.32 -6.39 13.57
CA THR A 71 2.07 -6.65 12.85
C THR A 71 2.19 -6.22 11.39
N SER A 72 1.46 -6.90 10.50
CA SER A 72 1.43 -6.63 9.07
C SER A 72 -0.03 -6.59 8.61
N THR A 73 -0.36 -5.62 7.75
CA THR A 73 -1.69 -5.52 7.13
C THR A 73 -1.54 -5.74 5.63
N LEU A 74 -2.27 -6.72 5.09
CA LEU A 74 -2.36 -6.90 3.65
C LEU A 74 -3.17 -5.76 3.05
N LEU A 75 -2.56 -4.98 2.16
CA LEU A 75 -3.25 -3.88 1.47
C LEU A 75 -3.89 -4.34 0.16
N LEU A 76 -3.19 -5.16 -0.63
CA LEU A 76 -3.65 -5.69 -1.91
C LEU A 76 -2.90 -6.96 -2.28
N GLU A 77 -3.61 -7.97 -2.77
CA GLU A 77 -3.06 -9.15 -3.45
C GLU A 77 -3.86 -9.35 -4.74
N THR A 78 -3.19 -9.31 -5.89
CA THR A 78 -3.84 -9.49 -7.20
C THR A 78 -2.83 -9.87 -8.28
N SER A 79 -3.31 -10.55 -9.33
CA SER A 79 -2.58 -10.81 -10.57
C SER A 79 -3.12 -10.01 -11.76
N THR A 80 -4.06 -9.10 -11.54
CA THR A 80 -4.73 -8.28 -12.56
C THR A 80 -4.71 -6.79 -12.23
N HIS A 81 -4.80 -5.99 -13.27
CA HIS A 81 -5.11 -4.56 -13.22
C HIS A 81 -6.53 -4.31 -12.69
N GLY A 82 -6.86 -3.06 -12.37
CA GLY A 82 -8.19 -2.69 -11.86
C GLY A 82 -9.34 -2.96 -12.84
N ASP A 83 -9.03 -3.13 -14.13
CA ASP A 83 -9.96 -3.49 -15.20
C ASP A 83 -9.95 -5.00 -15.54
N GLY A 84 -9.32 -5.82 -14.71
CA GLY A 84 -9.32 -7.28 -14.84
C GLY A 84 -8.28 -7.85 -15.83
N VAL A 85 -7.53 -6.99 -16.53
CA VAL A 85 -6.48 -7.41 -17.45
C VAL A 85 -5.30 -8.02 -16.66
N PRO A 86 -4.73 -9.17 -17.05
CA PRO A 86 -3.57 -9.75 -16.36
C PRO A 86 -2.37 -8.80 -16.34
N ILE A 87 -1.67 -8.74 -15.20
CA ILE A 87 -0.44 -7.97 -15.06
C ILE A 87 0.69 -8.66 -15.83
N VAL A 88 1.39 -7.90 -16.65
CA VAL A 88 2.62 -8.33 -17.32
C VAL A 88 3.74 -7.39 -16.93
N TYR A 89 4.79 -7.93 -16.31
CA TYR A 89 5.98 -7.15 -16.00
C TYR A 89 6.85 -6.95 -17.26
N PRO A 90 7.48 -5.77 -17.40
CA PRO A 90 8.45 -5.54 -18.47
C PRO A 90 9.66 -6.50 -18.35
N LYS A 91 10.33 -6.74 -19.48
CA LYS A 91 11.42 -7.72 -19.60
C LYS A 91 12.83 -7.11 -19.61
N GLY A 92 12.96 -5.79 -19.72
CA GLY A 92 14.22 -5.06 -19.68
C GLY A 92 14.78 -4.91 -18.28
N THR A 93 15.74 -3.98 -18.10
CA THR A 93 16.38 -3.74 -16.81
C THR A 93 15.35 -3.23 -15.79
N PRO A 94 15.06 -3.97 -14.70
CA PRO A 94 14.02 -3.58 -13.74
C PRO A 94 14.29 -2.23 -13.10
N LEU A 95 13.24 -1.42 -12.96
CA LEU A 95 13.29 -0.14 -12.28
C LEU A 95 11.99 0.09 -11.51
N ILE A 96 12.09 0.34 -10.21
CA ILE A 96 10.96 0.73 -9.37
C ILE A 96 10.93 2.26 -9.27
N THR A 97 9.83 2.87 -9.69
CA THR A 97 9.58 4.29 -9.43
C THR A 97 8.44 4.43 -8.43
N ALA A 98 8.63 5.21 -7.37
CA ALA A 98 7.59 5.51 -6.39
C ALA A 98 7.46 7.03 -6.22
N ARG A 99 6.22 7.55 -6.21
CA ARG A 99 5.97 8.98 -6.02
C ARG A 99 4.69 9.24 -5.24
N ILE A 100 4.68 10.32 -4.48
CA ILE A 100 3.43 10.90 -3.97
C ILE A 100 2.89 11.85 -5.04
N THR A 101 1.68 11.57 -5.52
CA THR A 101 0.96 12.45 -6.44
C THR A 101 -0.08 13.23 -5.65
N GLN A 102 -0.16 14.54 -5.90
CA GLN A 102 -1.15 15.43 -5.28
C GLN A 102 -2.08 15.97 -6.36
N ILE A 103 -3.39 15.86 -6.14
CA ILE A 103 -4.42 16.26 -7.09
C ILE A 103 -5.33 17.27 -6.37
N PRO A 104 -5.25 18.57 -6.70
CA PRO A 104 -6.07 19.59 -6.06
C PRO A 104 -7.58 19.34 -6.20
N PRO A 105 -8.41 19.93 -5.33
CA PRO A 105 -9.87 19.90 -5.47
C PRO A 105 -10.33 20.33 -6.87
N GLY A 106 -11.25 19.57 -7.46
CA GLY A 106 -11.80 19.85 -8.80
C GLY A 106 -10.86 19.51 -9.96
N ALA A 107 -9.60 19.11 -9.71
CA ALA A 107 -8.67 18.80 -10.79
C ALA A 107 -9.01 17.47 -11.47
N VAL A 108 -8.77 17.43 -12.79
CA VAL A 108 -8.87 16.24 -13.63
C VAL A 108 -7.48 15.90 -14.14
N ILE A 109 -7.05 14.67 -13.92
CA ILE A 109 -5.88 14.09 -14.61
C ILE A 109 -6.31 13.78 -16.04
N PRO A 110 -5.69 14.39 -17.07
CA PRO A 110 -6.07 14.14 -18.45
C PRO A 110 -6.05 12.67 -18.82
N LYS A 111 -6.84 12.28 -19.82
CA LYS A 111 -6.92 10.90 -20.29
C LYS A 111 -5.54 10.34 -20.63
N HIS A 112 -5.21 9.20 -20.04
CA HIS A 112 -3.91 8.54 -20.18
C HIS A 112 -4.04 7.03 -20.00
N ARG A 113 -2.92 6.33 -20.22
CA ARG A 113 -2.75 4.92 -19.88
C ARG A 113 -1.32 4.65 -19.41
N HIS A 114 -1.14 3.52 -18.75
CA HIS A 114 0.15 3.09 -18.22
C HIS A 114 0.71 1.91 -19.02
N PRO A 115 1.90 2.06 -19.65
CA PRO A 115 2.56 0.95 -20.37
C PRO A 115 3.18 -0.11 -19.43
N ILE A 116 3.32 0.23 -18.15
CA ILE A 116 3.83 -0.62 -17.07
C ILE A 116 2.79 -0.67 -15.94
N PRO A 117 2.79 -1.70 -15.08
CA PRO A 117 1.85 -1.78 -13.97
C PRO A 117 1.94 -0.56 -13.03
N LEU A 118 0.83 -0.18 -12.43
CA LEU A 118 0.79 0.87 -11.40
C LEU A 118 -0.05 0.39 -10.21
N PHE A 119 0.64 0.25 -9.07
CA PHE A 119 0.02 0.11 -7.75
C PHE A 119 -0.21 1.49 -7.15
N VAL A 120 -1.42 1.72 -6.63
CA VAL A 120 -1.80 2.95 -5.96
C VAL A 120 -2.24 2.66 -4.52
N TYR A 121 -1.78 3.48 -3.58
CA TYR A 121 -2.31 3.55 -2.22
C TYR A 121 -2.78 4.96 -1.91
N MET A 122 -4.03 5.11 -1.48
CA MET A 122 -4.63 6.40 -1.17
C MET A 122 -4.20 6.86 0.22
N LEU A 123 -3.44 7.95 0.29
CA LEU A 123 -2.94 8.55 1.53
C LEU A 123 -3.92 9.56 2.11
N GLU A 124 -4.67 10.26 1.26
CA GLU A 124 -5.63 11.28 1.66
C GLU A 124 -6.68 11.49 0.55
N GLY A 125 -7.93 11.71 0.94
CA GLY A 125 -9.01 12.12 0.02
C GLY A 125 -9.66 10.97 -0.77
N GLU A 126 -10.34 11.32 -1.84
CA GLU A 126 -11.09 10.41 -2.71
C GLU A 126 -10.83 10.72 -4.19
N LEU A 127 -10.46 9.70 -4.97
CA LEU A 127 -10.23 9.80 -6.41
C LEU A 127 -11.28 8.98 -7.17
N THR A 128 -11.94 9.60 -8.14
CA THR A 128 -12.81 8.88 -9.09
C THR A 128 -12.05 8.60 -10.37
N LEU A 129 -11.90 7.34 -10.74
CA LEU A 129 -11.33 6.87 -11.99
C LEU A 129 -12.44 6.47 -12.95
N HIS A 130 -12.36 6.97 -14.17
CA HIS A 130 -13.24 6.63 -15.27
C HIS A 130 -12.44 5.90 -16.35
N VAL A 131 -12.78 4.65 -16.62
CA VAL A 131 -12.12 3.80 -17.61
C VAL A 131 -12.98 3.71 -18.87
N ASP A 132 -12.35 3.71 -20.04
CA ASP A 132 -13.03 3.70 -21.34
C ASP A 132 -13.96 2.48 -21.55
N ASN A 133 -13.75 1.39 -20.82
CA ASN A 133 -14.64 0.22 -20.83
C ASN A 133 -15.95 0.43 -20.04
N GLY A 134 -16.18 1.63 -19.51
CA GLY A 134 -17.36 2.00 -18.70
C GLY A 134 -17.20 1.75 -17.21
N THR A 135 -16.09 1.15 -16.76
CA THR A 135 -15.80 0.98 -15.33
C THR A 135 -15.57 2.35 -14.68
N ILE A 136 -16.26 2.58 -13.55
CA ILE A 136 -16.00 3.72 -12.67
C ILE A 136 -15.55 3.17 -11.32
N ARG A 137 -14.39 3.63 -10.83
CA ARG A 137 -13.86 3.29 -9.51
C ARG A 137 -13.77 4.56 -8.67
N VAL A 138 -14.35 4.53 -7.48
CA VAL A 138 -14.11 5.54 -6.45
C VAL A 138 -13.13 4.92 -5.45
N ALA A 139 -11.94 5.51 -5.33
CA ALA A 139 -10.90 5.06 -4.42
C ALA A 139 -10.74 6.05 -3.26
N LYS A 140 -10.77 5.55 -2.02
CA LYS A 140 -10.77 6.35 -0.79
C LYS A 140 -9.49 6.19 0.01
N GLU A 141 -9.21 7.14 0.89
CA GLU A 141 -8.12 7.06 1.88
C GLU A 141 -8.02 5.67 2.55
N GLY A 142 -6.80 5.14 2.60
CA GLY A 142 -6.52 3.82 3.15
C GLY A 142 -6.70 2.65 2.18
N GLU A 143 -7.24 2.88 0.98
CA GLU A 143 -7.40 1.83 -0.03
C GLU A 143 -6.17 1.67 -0.93
N ALA A 144 -5.86 0.42 -1.27
CA ALA A 144 -4.90 0.06 -2.30
C ALA A 144 -5.60 -0.53 -3.54
N PHE A 145 -5.06 -0.28 -4.72
CA PHE A 145 -5.54 -0.89 -5.96
C PHE A 145 -4.48 -0.89 -7.06
N MET A 146 -4.62 -1.78 -8.04
CA MET A 146 -3.94 -1.66 -9.32
C MET A 146 -4.76 -0.76 -10.24
N GLU A 147 -4.13 0.22 -10.87
CA GLU A 147 -4.83 1.06 -11.85
C GLU A 147 -5.16 0.29 -13.13
N ALA A 148 -6.16 0.76 -13.87
CA ALA A 148 -6.60 0.17 -15.12
C ALA A 148 -5.49 0.19 -16.18
N SER A 149 -5.39 -0.88 -16.97
CA SER A 149 -4.48 -0.95 -18.11
C SER A 149 -4.99 -0.18 -19.33
N ASN A 150 -6.32 -0.10 -19.48
CA ASN A 150 -6.99 0.65 -20.54
C ASN A 150 -6.88 2.17 -20.33
N TRP A 151 -7.25 2.93 -21.36
CA TRP A 151 -7.35 4.39 -21.25
C TRP A 151 -8.33 4.79 -20.14
N HIS A 152 -7.90 5.72 -19.30
CA HIS A 152 -8.70 6.25 -18.21
C HIS A 152 -8.35 7.70 -17.90
N TYR A 153 -9.20 8.37 -17.14
CA TYR A 153 -8.91 9.65 -16.52
C TYR A 153 -9.32 9.62 -15.04
N GLY A 154 -8.63 10.41 -14.23
CA GLY A 154 -8.89 10.53 -12.81
C GLY A 154 -9.44 11.92 -12.48
N GLN A 155 -10.39 11.99 -11.56
CA GLN A 155 -10.97 13.25 -11.11
C GLN A 155 -11.01 13.29 -9.59
N ASN A 156 -10.51 14.39 -9.02
CA ASN A 156 -10.82 14.76 -7.65
C ASN A 156 -12.10 15.60 -7.65
N ALA A 157 -13.26 14.94 -7.45
CA ALA A 157 -14.56 15.62 -7.37
C ALA A 157 -14.83 16.23 -5.97
N GLY A 158 -13.92 16.03 -5.02
CA GLY A 158 -14.06 16.50 -3.64
C GLY A 158 -13.51 17.92 -3.42
N THR A 159 -13.53 18.32 -2.14
CA THR A 159 -13.08 19.64 -1.67
C THR A 159 -11.70 19.62 -1.02
N LYS A 160 -11.08 18.44 -0.86
CA LYS A 160 -9.74 18.24 -0.29
C LYS A 160 -8.77 17.78 -1.36
N THR A 161 -7.48 18.07 -1.18
CA THR A 161 -6.44 17.53 -2.05
C THR A 161 -6.38 16.01 -1.89
N VAL A 162 -6.43 15.29 -3.01
CA VAL A 162 -6.10 13.87 -3.01
C VAL A 162 -4.59 13.71 -2.94
N ARG A 163 -4.12 12.80 -2.08
CA ARG A 163 -2.73 12.34 -2.06
C ARG A 163 -2.71 10.84 -2.23
N LEU A 164 -1.88 10.36 -3.15
CA LEU A 164 -1.71 8.93 -3.39
C LEU A 164 -0.24 8.58 -3.55
N LEU A 165 0.15 7.42 -3.03
CA LEU A 165 1.42 6.78 -3.34
C LEU A 165 1.22 5.95 -4.62
N ALA A 166 1.92 6.33 -5.68
CA ALA A 166 1.96 5.61 -6.95
C ALA A 166 3.29 4.85 -7.05
N VAL A 167 3.24 3.53 -7.23
CA VAL A 167 4.40 2.64 -7.37
C VAL A 167 4.34 1.93 -8.72
N TYR A 168 5.38 2.12 -9.52
CA TYR A 168 5.53 1.59 -10.87
C TYR A 168 6.64 0.53 -10.88
N PRO A 169 6.30 -0.77 -10.98
CA PRO A 169 7.25 -1.83 -11.28
C PRO A 169 7.51 -1.85 -12.78
N GLY A 170 8.50 -1.07 -13.20
CA GLY A 170 8.83 -0.80 -14.59
C GLY A 170 10.21 -1.31 -15.01
N GLU A 171 10.69 -0.74 -16.11
CA GLU A 171 12.04 -0.94 -16.63
C GLU A 171 12.69 0.41 -16.96
N VAL A 172 14.02 0.45 -17.01
CA VAL A 172 14.77 1.66 -17.40
C VAL A 172 14.32 2.15 -18.78
N GLY A 173 13.93 3.42 -18.86
CA GLY A 173 13.50 4.06 -20.10
C GLY A 173 12.01 3.91 -20.44
N ALA A 174 11.27 3.06 -19.73
CA ALA A 174 9.82 2.97 -19.93
C ALA A 174 9.11 4.26 -19.43
N PRO A 175 8.21 4.86 -20.22
CA PRO A 175 7.42 5.98 -19.77
C PRO A 175 6.44 5.54 -18.68
N LEU A 176 6.31 6.33 -17.61
CA LEU A 176 5.36 6.03 -16.53
C LEU A 176 3.91 6.12 -17.01
N SER A 177 3.59 7.05 -17.92
CA SER A 177 2.27 7.16 -18.54
C SER A 177 2.36 7.73 -19.95
N VAL A 178 1.36 7.42 -20.76
CA VAL A 178 1.16 7.98 -22.10
C VAL A 178 -0.19 8.69 -22.12
N ARG A 179 -0.20 9.95 -22.51
CA ARG A 179 -1.43 10.74 -22.65
C ARG A 179 -2.12 10.43 -23.96
N ALA A 180 -3.44 10.51 -23.97
CA ALA A 180 -4.18 10.52 -25.23
C ALA A 180 -3.73 11.74 -26.05
N PRO A 181 -3.64 11.63 -27.39
CA PRO A 181 -3.41 12.79 -28.23
C PRO A 181 -4.45 13.87 -27.93
N ASP A 182 -4.02 15.12 -27.84
CA ASP A 182 -4.96 16.23 -27.68
C ASP A 182 -5.84 16.29 -28.93
N PRO A 183 -7.18 16.20 -28.86
CA PRO A 183 -8.02 16.36 -30.04
C PRO A 183 -7.75 17.68 -30.79
N ALA A 184 -7.29 18.73 -30.10
CA ALA A 184 -6.88 19.99 -30.74
C ALA A 184 -5.57 19.88 -31.55
N SER A 185 -4.75 18.87 -31.28
CA SER A 185 -3.52 18.58 -32.03
C SER A 185 -3.75 17.76 -33.30
N ALA A 186 -4.93 17.15 -33.45
CA ALA A 186 -5.28 16.27 -34.57
C ALA A 186 -5.85 17.02 -35.80
N THR A 187 -6.05 18.34 -35.72
CA THR A 187 -6.72 19.13 -36.77
C THR A 187 -5.85 20.15 -37.51
N ALA A 188 -4.52 20.13 -37.35
CA ALA A 188 -3.67 20.87 -38.26
C ALA A 188 -3.36 19.99 -39.48
N PRO A 189 -3.99 20.21 -40.66
CA PRO A 189 -3.32 19.80 -41.89
C PRO A 189 -1.95 20.48 -41.87
N GLY A 190 -0.88 19.68 -41.89
CA GLY A 190 0.46 20.22 -42.04
C GLY A 190 0.47 21.19 -43.24
N PRO A 191 1.28 22.26 -43.21
CA PRO A 191 1.39 23.14 -44.37
C PRO A 191 1.65 22.23 -45.57
N ALA A 192 0.78 22.32 -46.58
CA ALA A 192 0.94 21.59 -47.82
C ALA A 192 2.40 21.76 -48.23
N ALA A 193 3.14 20.65 -48.27
CA ALA A 193 4.51 20.68 -48.76
C ALA A 193 4.43 21.31 -50.14
N ALA A 194 4.98 22.52 -50.26
CA ALA A 194 5.13 23.18 -51.54
C ALA A 194 5.90 22.18 -52.41
N MET A 195 5.21 21.64 -53.41
CA MET A 195 5.80 20.82 -54.45
C MET A 195 6.96 21.62 -55.03
N GLU A 196 8.18 21.18 -54.74
CA GLU A 196 9.38 21.69 -55.39
C GLU A 196 9.19 21.53 -56.91
N PRO A 197 9.34 22.59 -57.72
CA PRO A 197 9.17 22.45 -59.15
C PRO A 197 10.21 21.47 -59.68
N ALA A 198 9.72 20.46 -60.42
CA ALA A 198 10.54 19.45 -61.05
C ALA A 198 11.70 20.09 -61.83
N LYS A 199 12.92 19.68 -61.49
CA LYS A 199 14.14 20.03 -62.21
C LYS A 199 14.01 19.53 -63.66
N PRO A 200 14.23 20.37 -64.69
CA PRO A 200 14.21 19.90 -66.07
C PRO A 200 15.33 18.89 -66.29
N ALA A 201 15.00 17.78 -66.95
CA ALA A 201 15.95 16.76 -67.34
C ALA A 201 17.00 17.36 -68.28
N GLN A 202 18.26 17.05 -68.00
CA GLN A 202 19.38 17.11 -68.94
C GLN A 202 19.77 15.69 -69.29
#